data_AF-A0AAU8LTS5-F1
#
_entry.id   AF-A0AAU8LTS5-F1
#
_cell.length_a   1.000
_cell.length_b   1.000
_cell.length_c   1.000
_cell.angle_alpha   90.00
_cell.angle_beta   90.00
_cell.angle_gamma   90.00
#
_symmetry.space_group_name_H-M   'P 1'
#
loop_
_entity.id
_entity.type
_entity.pdbx_description
1 polymer ?
#
loop_
_entity_poly.entity_id
_entity_poly.type
_entity_poly.pdbx_seq_one_letter_code
_entity_poly.pdbx_strand_id
1 'polypeptide(L)'
;MVARCEETSAVLGSGEPVTTKLHRIAEKARNEPGFKFTSLYHLMNEELLRGCFQRLWKDAAAGIDKMTKDMYAENLDANLKDLTDRLHRMAYIPQPVRRKYIPKPGSTEQRPLGIPCFEDKLVQAGLVRIMEAVYEQDFIENSYGFRPSRSCHDALGVLSGAMEDNPTNHIVEADIKGFFDNVNREWLMKFLAHRIGDKRILRMVQRFLRAGVSEDGSVTFSDREPRRAGSSRHCWRTSICIIPLIFGLRRFAVRTAGALPD
;
A
#
# COMPACT_ATOMS: atom_id res chain seq x y z
N MET A 1 27.27 2.37 17.57
CA MET A 1 27.11 1.30 18.59
C MET A 1 25.82 0.57 18.26
N VAL A 2 25.96 -0.68 17.85
CA VAL A 2 24.88 -1.57 17.40
C VAL A 2 24.09 -2.05 18.62
N ALA A 3 22.76 -1.96 18.60
CA ALA A 3 21.90 -2.71 19.51
C ALA A 3 21.22 -3.83 18.72
N ARG A 4 21.76 -5.05 18.87
CA ARG A 4 21.06 -6.34 18.65
C ARG A 4 19.96 -6.46 19.73
N CYS A 5 18.73 -6.88 19.39
CA CYS A 5 18.20 -8.26 19.54
C CYS A 5 18.36 -8.78 20.98
N GLU A 6 17.33 -9.16 21.74
CA GLU A 6 16.25 -10.12 21.50
C GLU A 6 15.15 -9.97 22.58
N GLU A 7 13.93 -10.42 22.30
CA GLU A 7 13.19 -11.31 23.21
C GLU A 7 12.08 -12.02 22.43
N THR A 8 12.41 -13.22 21.94
CA THR A 8 11.51 -14.15 21.27
C THR A 8 10.92 -15.09 22.33
N SER A 9 9.65 -14.93 22.68
CA SER A 9 8.93 -15.91 23.49
C SER A 9 8.50 -17.08 22.60
N ALA A 10 9.05 -18.26 22.88
CA ALA A 10 8.77 -19.50 22.17
C ALA A 10 7.39 -20.05 22.56
N VAL A 11 6.44 -19.98 21.63
CA VAL A 11 5.21 -20.76 21.68
C VAL A 11 5.35 -21.91 20.69
N LEU A 12 5.30 -23.13 21.22
CA LEU A 12 5.36 -24.39 20.48
C LEU A 12 4.14 -24.51 19.53
N GLY A 13 4.38 -24.20 18.27
CA GLY A 13 3.56 -24.56 17.12
C GLY A 13 4.50 -24.70 15.92
N SER A 14 4.32 -25.74 15.11
CA SER A 14 5.18 -26.10 13.98
C SER A 14 5.15 -25.09 12.82
N GLY A 15 5.62 -23.86 13.02
CA GLY A 15 5.53 -22.80 12.01
C GLY A 15 6.64 -21.77 12.17
N GLU A 16 7.45 -21.59 11.12
CA GLU A 16 8.37 -20.46 11.02
C GLU A 16 7.61 -19.13 11.20
N PRO A 17 8.21 -18.13 11.90
CA PRO A 17 7.59 -16.83 12.09
C PRO A 17 7.34 -16.14 10.75
N VAL A 18 6.27 -15.35 10.69
CA VAL A 18 5.84 -14.66 9.45
C VAL A 18 6.95 -13.78 8.88
N THR A 19 7.75 -13.16 9.76
CA THR A 19 8.90 -12.33 9.36
C THR A 19 9.91 -13.12 8.53
N THR A 20 10.24 -14.35 8.95
CA THR A 20 11.15 -15.24 8.21
C THR A 20 10.54 -15.65 6.87
N LYS A 21 9.23 -15.95 6.83
CA LYS A 21 8.53 -16.27 5.57
C LYS A 21 8.55 -15.10 4.57
N LEU A 22 8.30 -13.88 5.04
CA LEU A 22 8.39 -12.66 4.22
C LEU A 22 9.82 -12.42 3.71
N HIS A 23 10.83 -12.69 4.55
CA HIS A 23 12.23 -12.58 4.14
C HIS A 23 12.57 -13.54 3.00
N ARG A 24 12.17 -14.81 3.10
CA ARG A 24 12.38 -15.82 2.04
C ARG A 24 11.67 -15.44 0.73
N ILE A 25 10.49 -14.82 0.83
CA ILE A 25 9.77 -14.29 -0.35
C ILE A 25 10.57 -13.16 -0.99
N ALA A 26 11.13 -12.25 -0.20
CA ALA A 26 11.96 -11.16 -0.69
C ALA A 26 13.26 -11.66 -1.34
N GLU A 27 13.93 -12.65 -0.75
CA GLU A 27 15.10 -13.29 -1.36
C GLU A 27 14.74 -13.95 -2.69
N LYS A 28 13.63 -14.69 -2.74
CA LYS A 28 13.16 -15.31 -3.97
C LYS A 28 12.81 -14.27 -5.04
N ALA A 29 12.13 -13.19 -4.66
CA ALA A 29 11.77 -12.09 -5.56
C ALA A 29 13.00 -11.40 -6.15
N ARG A 30 14.10 -11.31 -5.38
CA ARG A 30 15.38 -10.78 -5.83
C ARG A 30 16.10 -11.72 -6.80
N ASN A 31 16.15 -13.00 -6.47
CA ASN A 31 16.91 -14.00 -7.23
C ASN A 31 16.18 -14.41 -8.53
N GLU A 32 14.85 -14.35 -8.56
CA GLU A 32 14.03 -14.72 -9.71
C GLU A 32 13.08 -13.58 -10.13
N PRO A 33 13.54 -12.57 -10.89
CA PRO A 33 12.71 -11.41 -11.27
C PRO A 33 11.49 -11.73 -12.16
N GLY A 34 11.46 -12.90 -12.79
CA GLY A 34 10.32 -13.38 -13.56
C GLY A 34 9.32 -14.23 -12.76
N PHE A 35 9.62 -14.53 -11.49
CA PHE A 35 8.82 -15.47 -10.71
C PHE A 35 7.47 -14.85 -10.32
N LYS A 36 6.42 -15.64 -10.53
CA LYS A 36 5.05 -15.26 -10.20
C LYS A 36 4.57 -15.98 -8.94
N PHE A 37 4.30 -15.21 -7.89
CA PHE A 37 3.90 -15.73 -6.59
C PHE A 37 2.42 -16.11 -6.56
N THR A 38 2.11 -17.40 -6.50
CA THR A 38 0.74 -17.94 -6.60
C THR A 38 0.07 -18.20 -5.25
N SER A 39 0.84 -18.36 -4.18
CA SER A 39 0.35 -18.57 -2.82
C SER A 39 0.98 -17.54 -1.89
N LEU A 40 0.29 -16.43 -1.69
CA LEU A 40 0.69 -15.35 -0.76
C LEU A 40 -0.38 -15.10 0.30
N TYR A 41 -1.64 -15.40 -0.01
CA TYR A 41 -2.76 -15.10 0.86
C TYR A 41 -2.69 -15.82 2.23
N HIS A 42 -2.03 -16.98 2.29
CA HIS A 42 -1.84 -17.74 3.53
C HIS A 42 -0.99 -16.99 4.58
N LEU A 43 -0.26 -15.94 4.17
CA LEU A 43 0.49 -15.07 5.07
C LEU A 43 -0.42 -14.10 5.82
N MET A 44 -1.67 -13.89 5.36
CA MET A 44 -2.69 -13.11 6.06
C MET A 44 -3.26 -13.90 7.24
N ASN A 45 -2.40 -14.19 8.21
CA ASN A 45 -2.72 -14.93 9.43
C ASN A 45 -2.75 -13.99 10.65
N GLU A 46 -3.16 -14.53 11.79
CA GLU A 46 -3.27 -13.79 13.05
C GLU A 46 -1.94 -13.17 13.49
N GLU A 47 -0.81 -13.85 13.25
CA GLU A 47 0.52 -13.35 13.59
C GLU A 47 0.89 -12.10 12.77
N LEU A 48 0.69 -12.13 11.45
CA LEU A 48 0.92 -10.97 10.58
C LEU A 48 0.04 -9.80 11.02
N LEU A 49 -1.26 -10.06 11.22
CA LEU A 49 -2.24 -9.04 11.58
C LEU A 49 -1.95 -8.46 12.97
N ARG A 50 -1.55 -9.28 13.95
CA ARG A 50 -1.08 -8.81 15.26
C ARG A 50 0.13 -7.89 15.13
N GLY A 51 1.11 -8.28 14.31
CA GLY A 51 2.25 -7.43 14.01
C GLY A 51 1.87 -6.13 13.31
N CYS A 52 0.82 -6.12 12.48
CA CYS A 52 0.24 -4.90 11.89
C CYS A 52 -0.44 -4.03 12.94
N PHE A 53 -1.24 -4.62 13.83
CA PHE A 53 -1.94 -3.92 14.89
C PHE A 53 -0.97 -3.14 15.78
N GLN A 54 0.14 -3.77 16.18
CA GLN A 54 1.16 -3.12 17.02
C GLN A 54 1.74 -1.86 16.37
N ARG A 55 2.01 -1.91 15.05
CA ARG A 55 2.61 -0.80 14.27
C ARG A 55 1.61 0.29 13.88
N LEU A 56 0.31 0.04 13.93
CA LEU A 56 -0.69 1.07 13.66
C LEU A 56 -0.55 2.20 14.68
N TRP A 57 -0.68 3.44 14.24
CA TRP A 57 -0.64 4.60 15.12
C TRP A 57 -1.78 4.57 16.13
N LYS A 58 -1.48 4.91 17.39
CA LYS A 58 -2.45 4.87 18.49
C LYS A 58 -3.62 5.82 18.24
N ASP A 59 -3.32 7.04 17.81
CA ASP A 59 -4.31 8.11 17.62
C ASP A 59 -4.89 8.15 16.19
N ALA A 60 -4.85 7.01 15.48
CA ALA A 60 -5.40 6.92 14.14
C ALA A 60 -6.92 7.18 14.17
N ALA A 61 -7.38 8.22 13.49
CA ALA A 61 -8.79 8.62 13.46
C ALA A 61 -9.71 7.45 13.08
N ALA A 62 -10.77 7.22 13.85
CA ALA A 62 -11.71 6.13 13.61
C ALA A 62 -12.48 6.29 12.28
N GLY A 63 -12.92 5.18 11.68
CA GLY A 63 -13.67 5.19 10.43
C GLY A 63 -15.15 5.50 10.63
N ILE A 64 -16.00 4.94 9.77
CA ILE A 64 -17.47 4.97 9.92
C ILE A 64 -17.91 4.15 11.14
N ASP A 65 -17.18 3.06 11.39
CA ASP A 65 -17.35 2.14 12.52
C ASP A 65 -17.10 2.80 13.89
N LYS A 66 -16.47 3.99 13.93
CA LYS A 66 -16.02 4.67 15.14
C LYS A 66 -15.10 3.82 16.03
N MET A 67 -14.54 2.73 15.48
CA MET A 67 -13.67 1.81 16.19
C MET A 67 -12.27 2.41 16.36
N THR A 68 -11.78 2.50 17.59
CA THR A 68 -10.42 2.97 17.90
C THR A 68 -9.48 1.79 18.16
N LYS A 69 -8.17 2.05 18.16
CA LYS A 69 -7.16 1.03 18.45
C LYS A 69 -7.35 0.44 19.85
N ASP A 70 -7.62 1.30 20.84
CA ASP A 70 -7.75 0.89 22.24
C ASP A 70 -9.01 0.03 22.45
N MET A 71 -10.15 0.42 21.87
CA MET A 71 -11.38 -0.40 21.90
C MET A 71 -11.16 -1.76 21.22
N TYR A 72 -10.40 -1.80 20.12
CA TYR A 72 -10.16 -3.05 19.39
C TYR A 72 -9.21 -3.96 20.16
N ALA A 73 -8.33 -3.38 20.99
CA ALA A 73 -7.39 -4.09 21.84
C ALA A 73 -8.07 -4.89 22.96
N GLU A 74 -9.26 -4.46 23.42
CA GLU A 74 -9.98 -5.10 24.54
C GLU A 74 -10.22 -6.60 24.30
N ASN A 75 -10.56 -6.97 23.06
CA ASN A 75 -10.77 -8.37 22.64
C ASN A 75 -9.89 -8.74 21.45
N LEU A 76 -8.61 -8.31 21.47
CA LEU A 76 -7.72 -8.39 20.32
C LEU A 76 -7.64 -9.80 19.71
N ASP A 77 -7.44 -10.83 20.52
CA ASP A 77 -7.23 -12.20 20.04
C ASP A 77 -8.47 -12.76 19.34
N ALA A 78 -9.64 -12.60 19.95
CA ALA A 78 -10.91 -13.02 19.38
C ALA A 78 -11.23 -12.26 18.08
N ASN A 79 -11.01 -10.94 18.07
CA ASN A 79 -11.23 -10.10 16.90
C ASN A 79 -10.31 -10.49 15.74
N LEU A 80 -9.02 -10.75 16.02
CA LEU A 80 -8.05 -11.17 15.01
C LEU A 80 -8.38 -12.55 14.43
N LYS A 81 -8.83 -13.48 15.26
CA LYS A 81 -9.25 -14.82 14.83
C LYS A 81 -10.46 -14.74 13.90
N ASP A 82 -11.53 -14.04 14.33
CA ASP A 82 -12.72 -13.83 13.49
C ASP A 82 -12.39 -13.16 12.16
N LEU A 83 -11.56 -12.11 12.18
CA LEU A 83 -11.12 -11.42 10.97
C LEU A 83 -10.35 -12.37 10.04
N THR A 84 -9.44 -13.18 10.58
CA THR A 84 -8.65 -14.15 9.81
C THR A 84 -9.54 -15.22 9.18
N ASP A 85 -10.53 -15.72 9.91
CA ASP A 85 -11.51 -16.70 9.41
C ASP A 85 -12.36 -16.09 8.28
N ARG A 86 -12.84 -14.85 8.45
CA ARG A 86 -13.58 -14.09 7.41
C ARG A 86 -12.73 -13.85 6.16
N LEU A 87 -11.45 -13.56 6.31
CA LEU A 87 -10.50 -13.39 5.22
C LEU A 87 -10.31 -14.70 4.46
N HIS A 88 -9.95 -15.80 5.14
CA HIS A 88 -9.68 -17.09 4.50
C HIS A 88 -10.89 -17.69 3.78
N ARG A 89 -12.12 -17.48 4.30
CA ARG A 89 -13.36 -17.88 3.62
C ARG A 89 -13.83 -16.88 2.55
N MET A 90 -13.06 -15.82 2.29
CA MET A 90 -13.35 -14.74 1.32
C MET A 90 -14.66 -13.97 1.57
N ALA A 91 -15.16 -14.00 2.80
CA ALA A 91 -16.38 -13.31 3.23
C ALA A 91 -16.12 -11.86 3.68
N TYR A 92 -14.87 -11.47 3.88
CA TYR A 92 -14.51 -10.10 4.23
C TYR A 92 -14.82 -9.11 3.09
N ILE A 93 -15.64 -8.09 3.39
CA ILE A 93 -16.03 -7.02 2.47
C ILE A 93 -15.55 -5.70 3.08
N PRO A 94 -14.64 -4.97 2.39
CA PRO A 94 -14.18 -3.66 2.86
C PRO A 94 -15.34 -2.68 3.02
N GLN A 95 -15.28 -1.87 4.05
CA GLN A 95 -16.31 -0.87 4.32
C GLN A 95 -16.08 0.41 3.53
N PRO A 96 -17.13 1.21 3.29
CA PRO A 96 -16.97 2.53 2.72
C PRO A 96 -16.07 3.41 3.60
N VAL A 97 -15.37 4.32 2.94
CA VAL A 97 -14.40 5.18 3.59
C VAL A 97 -15.08 6.45 4.10
N ARG A 98 -14.80 6.87 5.34
CA ARG A 98 -15.29 8.15 5.85
C ARG A 98 -14.54 9.33 5.24
N ARG A 99 -15.25 10.26 4.60
CA ARG A 99 -14.67 11.51 4.10
C ARG A 99 -14.40 12.51 5.23
N LYS A 100 -13.24 13.14 5.25
CA LYS A 100 -12.94 14.31 6.10
C LYS A 100 -12.20 15.35 5.29
N TYR A 101 -12.57 16.62 5.40
CA TYR A 101 -11.85 17.70 4.73
C TYR A 101 -10.84 18.37 5.65
N ILE A 102 -9.64 18.62 5.11
CA ILE A 102 -8.57 19.34 5.79
C ILE A 102 -8.22 20.57 4.94
N PRO A 103 -8.18 21.79 5.51
CA PRO A 103 -7.81 22.98 4.76
C PRO A 103 -6.36 22.89 4.27
N LYS A 104 -6.08 23.36 3.05
CA LYS A 104 -4.70 23.57 2.62
C LYS A 104 -4.14 24.81 3.33
N PRO A 105 -2.91 24.77 3.87
CA PRO A 105 -2.26 25.97 4.38
C PRO A 105 -2.19 27.03 3.28
N GLY A 106 -2.70 28.24 3.55
CA GLY A 106 -2.65 29.37 2.61
C GLY A 106 -3.58 29.29 1.39
N SER A 107 -4.58 28.40 1.36
CA SER A 107 -5.53 28.29 0.24
C SER A 107 -6.94 28.00 0.73
N THR A 108 -7.95 28.46 -0.03
CA THR A 108 -9.37 28.12 0.18
C THR A 108 -9.71 26.68 -0.23
N GLU A 109 -8.80 25.99 -0.93
CA GLU A 109 -9.01 24.61 -1.33
C GLU A 109 -8.85 23.63 -0.16
N GLN A 110 -9.74 22.66 -0.06
CA GLN A 110 -9.67 21.59 0.93
C GLN A 110 -9.08 20.31 0.33
N ARG A 111 -8.28 19.60 1.13
CA ARG A 111 -7.79 18.25 0.86
C ARG A 111 -8.82 17.25 1.40
N PRO A 112 -9.56 16.54 0.54
CA PRO A 112 -10.38 15.43 1.02
C PRO A 112 -9.47 14.32 1.52
N LEU A 113 -9.70 13.82 2.73
CA LEU A 113 -9.03 12.68 3.33
C LEU A 113 -10.05 11.54 3.44
N GLY A 114 -9.62 10.35 3.04
CA GLY A 114 -10.37 9.13 3.32
C GLY A 114 -9.88 8.52 4.61
N ILE A 115 -10.78 8.28 5.56
CA ILE A 115 -10.48 7.57 6.80
C ILE A 115 -11.18 6.19 6.74
N PRO A 116 -10.43 5.09 6.52
CA PRO A 116 -11.00 3.75 6.46
C PRO A 116 -11.37 3.25 7.86
N CYS A 117 -12.19 2.19 7.91
CA CYS A 117 -12.52 1.47 9.15
C CYS A 117 -11.28 0.82 9.76
N PHE A 118 -11.35 0.43 11.04
CA PHE A 118 -10.19 -0.08 11.75
C PHE A 118 -9.69 -1.41 11.16
N GLU A 119 -10.59 -2.36 10.91
CA GLU A 119 -10.25 -3.63 10.26
C GLU A 119 -9.66 -3.41 8.86
N ASP A 120 -10.20 -2.46 8.09
CA ASP A 120 -9.69 -2.14 6.76
C ASP A 120 -8.23 -1.67 6.82
N LYS A 121 -7.87 -0.82 7.79
CA LYS A 121 -6.47 -0.40 8.00
C LYS A 121 -5.57 -1.59 8.30
N LEU A 122 -6.05 -2.52 9.11
CA LEU A 122 -5.30 -3.69 9.53
C LEU A 122 -5.04 -4.63 8.34
N VAL A 123 -6.08 -4.91 7.57
CA VAL A 123 -5.99 -5.75 6.36
C VAL A 123 -5.12 -5.09 5.30
N GLN A 124 -5.28 -3.77 5.07
CA GLN A 124 -4.43 -3.02 4.15
C GLN A 124 -2.96 -3.06 4.58
N ALA A 125 -2.67 -2.88 5.87
CA ALA A 125 -1.30 -2.98 6.40
C ALA A 125 -0.70 -4.38 6.21
N GLY A 126 -1.51 -5.44 6.34
CA GLY A 126 -1.09 -6.81 6.04
C GLY A 126 -0.77 -7.02 4.56
N LEU A 127 -1.65 -6.58 3.67
CA LEU A 127 -1.45 -6.66 2.22
C LEU A 127 -0.19 -5.92 1.79
N VAL A 128 0.01 -4.72 2.34
CA VAL A 128 1.20 -3.88 2.10
C VAL A 128 2.47 -4.63 2.46
N ARG A 129 2.54 -5.25 3.63
CA ARG A 129 3.71 -6.04 4.02
C ARG A 129 4.03 -7.19 3.07
N ILE A 130 3.01 -7.89 2.61
CA ILE A 130 3.17 -9.01 1.67
C ILE A 130 3.66 -8.47 0.31
N MET A 131 3.09 -7.35 -0.15
CA MET A 131 3.44 -6.74 -1.42
C MET A 131 4.83 -6.10 -1.39
N GLU A 132 5.22 -5.46 -0.29
CA GLU A 132 6.57 -4.93 -0.04
C GLU A 132 7.62 -6.04 -0.20
N ALA A 133 7.39 -7.21 0.39
CA ALA A 133 8.31 -8.33 0.27
C ALA A 133 8.55 -8.76 -1.19
N VAL A 134 7.55 -8.61 -2.07
CA VAL A 134 7.65 -8.99 -3.48
C VAL A 134 8.24 -7.88 -4.34
N TYR A 135 7.75 -6.64 -4.17
CA TYR A 135 8.03 -5.54 -5.10
C TYR A 135 9.23 -4.68 -4.70
N GLU A 136 9.67 -4.69 -3.44
CA GLU A 136 10.81 -3.87 -3.01
C GLU A 136 12.08 -4.13 -3.85
N GLN A 137 12.21 -5.36 -4.37
CA GLN A 137 13.35 -5.79 -5.19
C GLN A 137 13.29 -5.29 -6.64
N ASP A 138 12.12 -4.83 -7.10
CA ASP A 138 11.89 -4.39 -8.48
C ASP A 138 11.91 -2.87 -8.65
N PHE A 139 11.89 -2.11 -7.54
CA PHE A 139 11.97 -0.65 -7.59
C PHE A 139 13.33 -0.18 -8.09
N ILE A 140 13.30 0.91 -8.86
CA ILE A 140 14.53 1.61 -9.25
C ILE A 140 15.20 2.24 -8.02
N GLU A 141 16.53 2.35 -8.05
CA GLU A 141 17.31 2.88 -6.93
C GLU A 141 16.96 4.34 -6.60
N ASN A 142 16.68 5.15 -7.63
CA ASN A 142 16.34 6.57 -7.50
C ASN A 142 14.86 6.83 -7.15
N SER A 143 14.13 5.81 -6.68
CA SER A 143 12.79 5.97 -6.15
C SER A 143 12.84 6.00 -4.62
N TYR A 144 12.43 7.11 -4.00
CA TYR A 144 12.53 7.29 -2.54
C TYR A 144 11.17 7.37 -1.85
N GLY A 145 10.09 7.62 -2.59
CA GLY A 145 8.76 7.82 -2.04
C GLY A 145 8.15 6.52 -1.51
N PHE A 146 7.65 6.55 -0.27
CA PHE A 146 6.84 5.48 0.35
C PHE A 146 7.52 4.10 0.39
N ARG A 147 8.85 4.07 0.49
CA ARG A 147 9.63 2.83 0.59
C ARG A 147 10.21 2.63 1.98
N PRO A 148 10.31 1.39 2.47
CA PRO A 148 11.01 1.10 3.70
C PRO A 148 12.49 1.51 3.57
N SER A 149 13.04 2.10 4.63
CA SER A 149 14.46 2.50 4.70
C SER A 149 14.93 3.51 3.64
N ARG A 150 14.00 4.26 3.03
CA ARG A 150 14.30 5.41 2.15
C ARG A 150 13.57 6.65 2.67
N SER A 151 14.26 7.79 2.65
CA SER A 151 13.72 9.06 3.15
C SER A 151 13.76 10.17 2.10
N CYS A 152 13.00 11.25 2.31
CA CYS A 152 13.09 12.45 1.49
C CYS A 152 14.50 13.09 1.58
N HIS A 153 15.19 12.92 2.70
CA HIS A 153 16.55 13.42 2.86
C HIS A 153 17.54 12.65 1.98
N ASP A 154 17.34 11.35 1.78
CA ASP A 154 18.17 10.55 0.88
C ASP A 154 18.03 11.04 -0.57
N ALA A 155 16.80 11.38 -0.98
CA ALA A 155 16.53 11.95 -2.31
C ALA A 155 17.22 13.30 -2.51
N LEU A 156 17.17 14.16 -1.49
CA LEU A 156 17.86 15.46 -1.51
C LEU A 156 19.39 15.28 -1.52
N GLY A 157 19.91 14.31 -0.78
CA GLY A 157 21.33 14.00 -0.77
C GLY A 157 21.85 13.57 -2.14
N VAL A 158 21.12 12.67 -2.82
CA VAL A 158 21.47 12.24 -4.18
C VAL A 158 21.34 13.37 -5.19
N LEU A 159 20.32 14.23 -5.06
CA LEU A 159 20.18 15.41 -5.90
C LEU A 159 21.35 16.40 -5.69
N SER A 160 21.72 16.70 -4.44
CA SER A 160 22.84 17.60 -4.11
C SER A 160 24.14 17.06 -4.69
N GLY A 161 24.45 15.78 -4.45
CA GLY A 161 25.65 15.15 -5.00
C GLY A 161 25.69 15.19 -6.53
N ALA A 162 24.57 14.88 -7.20
CA ALA A 162 24.50 14.95 -8.67
C ALA A 162 24.75 16.37 -9.22
N MET A 163 24.32 17.41 -8.50
CA MET A 163 24.55 18.81 -8.84
C MET A 163 25.98 19.28 -8.56
N GLU A 164 26.62 18.74 -7.53
CA GLU A 164 28.01 19.05 -7.17
C GLU A 164 29.01 18.35 -8.10
N ASP A 165 28.74 17.09 -8.46
CA ASP A 165 29.64 16.26 -9.27
C ASP A 165 29.61 16.62 -10.76
N ASN A 166 28.52 17.23 -11.25
CA ASN A 166 28.34 17.58 -12.66
C ASN A 166 27.81 19.00 -12.84
N PRO A 167 28.30 19.77 -13.84
CA PRO A 167 27.78 21.10 -14.14
C PRO A 167 26.32 21.02 -14.63
N THR A 168 25.39 21.14 -13.68
CA THR A 168 23.95 21.00 -13.91
C THR A 168 23.33 22.39 -14.04
N ASN A 169 22.97 22.78 -15.27
CA ASN A 169 22.45 24.14 -15.55
C ASN A 169 20.93 24.27 -15.37
N HIS A 170 20.19 23.15 -15.43
CA HIS A 170 18.73 23.16 -15.43
C HIS A 170 18.16 22.01 -14.60
N ILE A 171 17.13 22.30 -13.81
CA ILE A 171 16.34 21.31 -13.07
C ILE A 171 14.92 21.33 -13.63
N VAL A 172 14.41 20.17 -14.01
CA VAL A 172 13.05 20.02 -14.51
C VAL A 172 12.18 19.44 -13.41
N GLU A 173 11.28 20.25 -12.86
CA GLU A 173 10.25 19.79 -11.94
C GLU A 173 9.03 19.32 -12.74
N ALA A 174 8.59 18.09 -12.46
CA ALA A 174 7.39 17.51 -13.07
C ALA A 174 6.50 16.91 -11.98
N ASP A 175 5.25 17.39 -11.91
CA ASP A 175 4.22 16.84 -11.02
C ASP A 175 3.01 16.35 -11.83
N ILE A 176 2.43 15.22 -11.42
CA ILE A 176 1.24 14.65 -12.07
C ILE A 176 0.00 15.13 -11.33
N LYS A 177 -0.72 16.07 -11.95
CA LYS A 177 -1.96 16.61 -11.41
C LYS A 177 -2.99 15.51 -11.15
N GLY A 178 -3.38 15.36 -9.89
CA GLY A 178 -4.42 14.41 -9.49
C GLY A 178 -4.05 12.96 -9.80
N PHE A 179 -2.77 12.60 -9.63
CA PHE A 179 -2.25 11.25 -9.90
C PHE A 179 -3.18 10.14 -9.43
N PHE A 180 -3.51 10.13 -8.13
CA PHE A 180 -4.36 9.09 -7.54
C PHE A 180 -5.77 9.06 -8.09
N ASP A 181 -6.34 10.21 -8.46
CA ASP A 181 -7.71 10.31 -8.97
C ASP A 181 -7.83 9.77 -10.41
N ASN A 182 -6.74 9.81 -11.18
CA ASN A 182 -6.71 9.48 -12.61
C ASN A 182 -6.08 8.11 -12.92
N VAL A 183 -5.69 7.32 -11.91
CA VAL A 183 -5.13 5.98 -12.14
C VAL A 183 -6.17 5.05 -12.77
N ASN A 184 -5.82 4.46 -13.91
CA ASN A 184 -6.66 3.43 -14.53
C ASN A 184 -6.58 2.12 -13.71
N ARG A 185 -7.73 1.72 -13.15
CA ARG A 185 -7.89 0.52 -12.31
C ARG A 185 -7.51 -0.77 -13.03
N GLU A 186 -7.83 -0.90 -14.30
CA GLU A 186 -7.56 -2.12 -15.06
C GLU A 186 -6.06 -2.29 -15.29
N TRP A 187 -5.37 -1.21 -15.67
CA TRP A 187 -3.93 -1.21 -15.82
C TRP A 187 -3.23 -1.49 -14.49
N LEU A 188 -3.68 -0.88 -13.39
CA LEU A 188 -3.15 -1.15 -12.05
C LEU A 188 -3.21 -2.64 -11.71
N MET A 189 -4.36 -3.28 -11.96
CA MET A 189 -4.54 -4.72 -11.71
C MET A 189 -3.68 -5.58 -12.64
N LYS A 190 -3.48 -5.18 -13.90
CA LYS A 190 -2.57 -5.86 -14.84
C LYS A 190 -1.11 -5.80 -14.37
N PHE A 191 -0.66 -4.64 -13.89
CA PHE A 191 0.69 -4.49 -13.33
C PHE A 191 0.90 -5.37 -12.10
N LEU A 192 -0.08 -5.41 -11.21
CA LEU A 192 -0.04 -6.32 -10.06
C LEU A 192 0.03 -7.80 -10.48
N ALA A 193 -0.74 -8.17 -11.48
CA ALA A 193 -0.82 -9.55 -11.96
C ALA A 193 0.46 -10.06 -12.65
N HIS A 194 1.45 -9.20 -12.94
CA HIS A 194 2.74 -9.64 -13.46
C HIS A 194 3.54 -10.45 -12.43
N ARG A 195 3.62 -9.97 -11.18
CA ARG A 195 4.38 -10.64 -10.10
C ARG A 195 3.49 -11.44 -9.17
N ILE A 196 2.24 -11.02 -8.97
CA ILE A 196 1.29 -11.73 -8.11
C ILE A 196 0.37 -12.61 -8.96
N GLY A 197 0.49 -13.92 -8.78
CA GLY A 197 -0.43 -14.92 -9.33
C GLY A 197 -1.55 -15.34 -8.39
N ASP A 198 -1.48 -14.96 -7.11
CA ASP A 198 -2.51 -15.28 -6.14
C ASP A 198 -3.79 -14.45 -6.41
N LYS A 199 -4.80 -15.12 -6.96
CA LYS A 199 -6.11 -14.51 -7.28
C LYS A 199 -6.79 -13.94 -6.03
N ARG A 200 -6.52 -14.45 -4.83
CA ARG A 200 -7.15 -13.97 -3.59
C ARG A 200 -6.63 -12.60 -3.18
N ILE A 201 -5.31 -12.39 -3.29
CA ILE A 201 -4.68 -11.08 -3.06
C ILE A 201 -5.20 -10.07 -4.09
N LEU A 202 -5.17 -10.42 -5.38
CA LEU A 202 -5.67 -9.54 -6.45
C LEU A 202 -7.15 -9.17 -6.24
N ARG A 203 -7.99 -10.16 -5.87
CA ARG A 203 -9.41 -9.92 -5.56
C ARG A 203 -9.58 -9.00 -4.36
N MET A 204 -8.74 -9.12 -3.32
CA MET A 204 -8.81 -8.26 -2.15
C MET A 204 -8.42 -6.82 -2.50
N VAL A 205 -7.34 -6.62 -3.26
CA VAL A 205 -6.96 -5.29 -3.76
C VAL A 205 -8.08 -4.69 -4.61
N GLN A 206 -8.68 -5.47 -5.50
CA GLN A 206 -9.80 -5.02 -6.31
C GLN A 206 -11.01 -4.62 -5.46
N ARG A 207 -11.31 -5.33 -4.37
CA ARG A 207 -12.38 -4.95 -3.42
C ARG A 207 -12.08 -3.61 -2.74
N PHE A 208 -10.85 -3.38 -2.30
CA PHE A 208 -10.44 -2.09 -1.71
C PHE A 208 -10.51 -0.94 -2.71
N LEU A 209 -10.14 -1.17 -3.98
CA LEU A 209 -10.24 -0.17 -5.04
C LEU A 209 -11.70 0.17 -5.43
N ARG A 210 -12.64 -0.73 -5.13
CA ARG A 210 -14.08 -0.54 -5.37
C ARG A 210 -14.85 -0.06 -4.14
N ALA A 211 -14.23 -0.09 -2.96
CA ALA A 211 -14.86 0.41 -1.75
C ALA A 211 -15.33 1.85 -1.99
N GLY A 212 -16.57 2.18 -1.63
CA GLY A 212 -17.14 3.51 -1.83
C GLY A 212 -16.59 4.54 -0.85
N VAL A 213 -16.98 5.79 -1.02
CA VAL A 213 -16.78 6.86 -0.03
C VAL A 213 -18.12 7.17 0.61
N SER A 214 -18.14 7.24 1.94
CA SER A 214 -19.27 7.78 2.68
C SER A 214 -19.04 9.24 3.06
N GLU A 215 -20.00 10.07 2.70
CA GLU A 215 -20.06 11.50 3.01
C GLU A 215 -21.46 11.80 3.55
N ASP A 216 -21.53 12.29 4.79
CA ASP A 216 -22.77 12.70 5.49
C ASP A 216 -23.91 11.66 5.44
N GLY A 217 -23.58 10.38 5.61
CA GLY A 217 -24.55 9.26 5.63
C GLY A 217 -24.97 8.75 4.26
N SER A 218 -24.56 9.42 3.18
CA SER A 218 -24.69 8.91 1.81
C SER A 218 -23.45 8.11 1.42
N VAL A 219 -23.63 6.94 0.79
CA VAL A 219 -22.52 6.13 0.25
C VAL A 219 -22.47 6.34 -1.25
N THR A 220 -21.36 6.88 -1.71
CA THR A 220 -21.06 7.05 -3.13
C THR A 220 -20.09 5.96 -3.58
N PHE A 221 -20.53 5.14 -4.54
CA PHE A 221 -19.66 4.16 -5.19
C PHE A 221 -18.95 4.80 -6.37
N SER A 222 -17.64 4.59 -6.49
CA SER A 222 -16.83 5.13 -7.58
C SER A 222 -17.01 4.31 -8.88
N ASP A 223 -18.24 4.23 -9.39
CA ASP A 223 -18.54 3.58 -10.67
C ASP A 223 -18.64 4.61 -11.79
N ARG A 224 -17.55 5.32 -12.14
CA ARG A 224 -17.52 6.09 -13.40
C ARG A 224 -16.18 6.07 -14.13
N GLU A 225 -16.26 5.59 -15.37
CA GLU A 225 -15.45 6.04 -16.52
C GLU A 225 -15.44 7.58 -16.63
N PRO A 226 -14.39 8.18 -17.23
CA PRO A 226 -14.25 9.62 -17.26
C PRO A 226 -15.27 10.24 -18.22
N ARG A 227 -16.37 10.79 -17.69
CA ARG A 227 -17.16 11.80 -18.38
C ARG A 227 -17.07 13.14 -17.67
N ARG A 228 -16.85 14.16 -18.48
CA ARG A 228 -16.64 15.56 -18.13
C ARG A 228 -17.78 16.11 -17.27
N ALA A 229 -17.39 17.08 -16.44
CA ALA A 229 -18.19 18.02 -15.64
C ALA A 229 -18.70 17.53 -14.27
N GLY A 230 -18.38 18.33 -13.25
CA GLY A 230 -19.12 18.38 -11.98
C GLY A 230 -18.58 17.53 -10.84
N SER A 231 -17.69 18.13 -10.04
CA SER A 231 -17.43 17.86 -8.61
C SER A 231 -17.93 16.52 -8.04
N SER A 232 -17.18 15.46 -8.28
CA SER A 232 -17.35 14.17 -7.60
C SER A 232 -15.97 13.51 -7.51
N ARG A 233 -15.13 14.07 -6.64
CA ARG A 233 -13.68 13.76 -6.58
C ARG A 233 -13.47 12.57 -5.63
N HIS A 234 -13.43 11.35 -6.15
CA HIS A 234 -13.67 10.11 -5.39
C HIS A 234 -12.40 9.38 -4.85
N CYS A 235 -12.57 8.79 -3.66
CA CYS A 235 -12.05 7.52 -3.11
C CYS A 235 -10.58 7.12 -3.01
N TRP A 236 -9.65 7.66 -3.79
CA TRP A 236 -8.31 7.06 -3.87
C TRP A 236 -7.39 7.36 -2.69
N ARG A 237 -7.68 8.43 -1.94
CA ARG A 237 -6.83 8.91 -0.84
C ARG A 237 -6.88 8.06 0.43
N THR A 238 -7.60 6.95 0.39
CA THR A 238 -7.81 6.05 1.53
C THR A 238 -6.86 4.85 1.54
N SER A 239 -6.44 4.40 0.35
CA SER A 239 -5.47 3.33 0.21
C SER A 239 -4.06 3.93 0.15
N ILE A 240 -3.70 4.70 1.18
CA ILE A 240 -2.42 5.43 1.27
C ILE A 240 -1.21 4.50 1.10
N CYS A 241 -1.35 3.20 1.35
CA CYS A 241 -0.21 2.29 1.36
C CYS A 241 -0.12 1.37 0.12
N ILE A 242 -1.22 1.01 -0.55
CA ILE A 242 -1.17 0.01 -1.65
C ILE A 242 -0.69 0.62 -2.98
N ILE A 243 -1.10 1.86 -3.27
CA ILE A 243 -0.86 2.50 -4.57
C ILE A 243 0.59 2.99 -4.73
N PRO A 244 1.23 3.61 -3.73
CA PRO A 244 2.64 4.00 -3.87
C PRO A 244 3.57 2.80 -4.11
N LEU A 245 3.23 1.63 -3.56
CA LEU A 245 3.98 0.38 -3.74
C LEU A 245 3.95 -0.18 -5.17
N ILE A 246 3.04 0.29 -6.02
CA ILE A 246 2.88 -0.24 -7.39
C ILE A 246 3.53 0.69 -8.41
N PHE A 247 3.71 1.98 -8.10
CA PHE A 247 4.08 2.97 -9.11
C PHE A 247 5.55 3.39 -9.12
N GLY A 248 6.36 3.02 -8.13
CA GLY A 248 7.82 3.11 -8.28
C GLY A 248 8.42 1.96 -9.13
N LEU A 249 7.58 1.07 -9.66
CA LEU A 249 7.94 0.07 -10.68
C LEU A 249 8.11 0.70 -12.08
N ARG A 250 9.00 1.69 -12.23
CA ARG A 250 9.54 2.03 -13.56
C ARG A 250 10.62 1.03 -13.95
N ARG A 251 10.22 -0.22 -14.18
CA ARG A 251 10.99 -1.16 -15.03
C ARG A 251 10.15 -1.97 -16.02
N PHE A 252 8.87 -1.64 -16.20
CA PHE A 252 8.06 -2.25 -17.26
C PHE A 252 7.64 -1.21 -18.30
N ALA A 253 8.19 -1.36 -19.52
CA ALA A 253 8.11 -0.51 -20.73
C ALA A 253 8.91 0.80 -20.63
N VAL A 254 10.12 0.92 -21.18
CA VAL A 254 10.44 0.84 -22.62
C VAL A 254 11.66 -0.05 -22.86
N ARG A 255 11.44 -1.23 -23.45
CA ARG A 255 12.48 -1.98 -24.17
C ARG A 255 11.88 -2.50 -25.48
N THR A 256 11.41 -1.56 -26.29
CA THR A 256 11.05 -1.77 -27.71
C THR A 256 11.21 -0.45 -28.46
N ALA A 257 12.43 -0.24 -28.94
CA ALA A 257 12.87 0.59 -30.06
C ALA A 257 14.40 0.60 -29.88
N GLY A 258 15.11 -0.40 -30.39
CA GLY A 258 15.45 -0.40 -31.80
C GLY A 258 16.60 0.59 -31.95
N ALA A 259 17.82 0.07 -31.79
CA ALA A 259 19.00 0.70 -32.34
C ALA A 259 18.69 1.05 -33.80
N LEU A 260 18.84 2.33 -34.15
CA LEU A 260 19.11 2.73 -35.51
C LEU A 260 20.51 3.37 -35.48
N PRO A 261 21.46 2.85 -36.28
CA PRO A 261 22.80 3.39 -36.38
C PRO A 261 22.82 4.67 -37.24
N ASP A 262 23.87 5.44 -36.97
CA ASP A 262 24.42 6.65 -37.61
C ASP A 262 23.58 7.94 -37.64
#